data_AF-A0A915MFU0-F1
#
_entry.id   AF-A0A915MFU0-F1
#
_cell.length_a   1.000
_cell.length_b   1.000
_cell.length_c   1.000
_cell.angle_alpha   90.00
_cell.angle_beta   90.00
_cell.angle_gamma   90.00
#
_symmetry.space_group_name_H-M   'P 1'
#
loop_
_entity.id
_entity.type
_entity.pdbx_description
1 polymer ?
#
loop_
_entity_poly.entity_id
_entity_poly.type
_entity_poly.pdbx_seq_one_letter_code
_entity_poly.pdbx_strand_id
1 'polypeptide(L)'
;MNSTAIPLPGQEHCPFNEIVTLQKMSPIAYVLPTKTRPKKISFIGNDGKTYTFLFKGQENLYIDARLMQLLRMCNTIFADPKNQRQMDTRPPYHTAATYSVTPLGARCGLIQWV
;
A
#
# COMPACT_ATOMS: atom_id res chain seq x y z
N MET A 1 -10.47 -0.57 -23.90
CA MET A 1 -10.47 -1.54 -22.78
C MET A 1 -11.05 -0.81 -21.59
N ASN A 2 -12.18 -1.29 -21.09
CA ASN A 2 -13.00 -0.58 -20.11
C ASN A 2 -12.41 -0.75 -18.71
N SER A 3 -12.35 0.33 -17.94
CA SER A 3 -11.94 0.28 -16.53
C SER A 3 -12.82 -0.70 -15.75
N THR A 4 -12.24 -1.48 -14.85
CA THR A 4 -13.01 -2.39 -14.00
C THR A 4 -13.66 -1.63 -12.85
N ALA A 5 -14.68 -2.24 -12.23
CA ALA A 5 -15.28 -1.74 -10.99
C ALA A 5 -14.47 -2.12 -9.72
N ILE A 6 -13.28 -2.72 -9.88
CA ILE A 6 -12.48 -3.25 -8.78
C ILE A 6 -11.53 -2.14 -8.28
N PRO A 7 -11.60 -1.74 -6.99
CA PRO A 7 -10.67 -0.76 -6.44
C PRO A 7 -9.25 -1.33 -6.33
N LEU A 8 -8.24 -0.47 -6.44
CA LEU A 8 -6.86 -0.87 -6.19
C LEU A 8 -6.63 -1.17 -4.70
N PRO A 9 -5.76 -2.14 -4.36
CA PRO A 9 -5.44 -2.45 -2.97
C PRO A 9 -4.81 -1.26 -2.22
N GLY A 10 -5.03 -1.17 -0.91
CA GLY A 10 -4.38 -0.15 -0.07
C GLY A 10 -5.06 1.22 0.00
N GLN A 11 -6.31 1.30 -0.43
CA GLN A 11 -7.09 2.53 -0.44
C GLN A 11 -8.12 2.59 0.70
N GLU A 12 -7.94 1.80 1.76
CA GLU A 12 -8.90 1.70 2.87
C GLU A 12 -9.10 3.00 3.67
N HIS A 13 -8.18 3.97 3.51
CA HIS A 13 -8.28 5.30 4.15
C HIS A 13 -8.63 6.42 3.14
N CYS A 14 -8.81 6.09 1.86
CA CYS A 14 -9.16 7.08 0.84
C CYS A 14 -10.67 7.39 0.89
N PRO A 15 -11.08 8.66 0.70
CA PRO A 15 -12.48 9.00 0.50
C PRO A 15 -13.06 8.25 -0.70
N PHE A 16 -14.35 7.89 -0.64
CA PHE A 16 -15.00 7.10 -1.70
C PHE A 16 -14.89 7.73 -3.09
N ASN A 17 -14.95 9.07 -3.17
CA ASN A 17 -14.86 9.80 -4.43
C ASN A 17 -13.44 9.87 -5.03
N GLU A 18 -12.43 9.39 -4.30
CA GLU A 18 -11.02 9.40 -4.70
C GLU A 18 -10.46 7.98 -4.94
N ILE A 19 -11.31 6.95 -4.81
CA ILE A 19 -10.92 5.56 -5.03
C ILE A 19 -10.53 5.37 -6.50
N VAL A 20 -9.34 4.82 -6.71
CA VAL A 20 -8.80 4.51 -8.04
C VAL A 20 -9.11 3.05 -8.32
N THR A 21 -9.77 2.79 -9.45
CA THR A 21 -10.10 1.43 -9.87
C THR A 21 -9.05 0.87 -10.81
N LEU A 22 -8.94 -0.46 -10.83
CA LEU A 22 -8.04 -1.17 -11.72
C LEU A 22 -8.50 -1.00 -13.17
N GLN A 23 -7.67 -0.37 -13.99
CA GLN A 23 -7.88 -0.31 -15.44
C GLN A 23 -7.19 -1.48 -16.15
N LYS A 24 -5.95 -1.80 -15.77
CA LYS A 24 -5.15 -2.87 -16.39
C LYS A 24 -4.08 -3.40 -15.44
N MET A 25 -3.67 -4.65 -15.62
CA MET A 25 -2.47 -5.20 -14.97
C MET A 25 -1.29 -5.24 -15.97
N SER A 26 -0.08 -4.95 -15.50
CA SER A 26 1.14 -5.18 -16.28
C SER A 26 1.26 -6.66 -16.62
N PRO A 27 1.54 -7.04 -17.88
CA PRO A 27 1.74 -8.43 -18.26
C PRO A 27 3.06 -9.01 -17.70
N ILE A 28 3.96 -8.15 -17.21
CA ILE A 28 5.28 -8.54 -16.71
C ILE A 28 5.26 -8.51 -15.17
N ALA A 29 5.70 -9.60 -14.57
CA ALA A 29 5.98 -9.72 -13.14
C ALA A 29 7.46 -10.07 -12.94
N TYR A 30 8.17 -9.33 -12.09
CA TYR A 30 9.58 -9.56 -11.81
C TYR A 30 9.74 -10.41 -10.55
N VAL A 31 10.50 -11.49 -10.62
CA VAL A 31 10.84 -12.30 -9.45
C VAL A 31 12.10 -11.72 -8.82
N LEU A 32 12.01 -11.28 -7.56
CA LEU A 32 13.18 -10.73 -6.87
C LEU A 32 14.12 -11.84 -6.39
N PRO A 33 15.45 -11.66 -6.51
CA PRO A 33 16.44 -12.69 -6.17
C PRO A 33 16.68 -12.76 -4.65
N THR A 34 15.64 -13.04 -3.87
CA THR A 34 15.72 -13.24 -2.42
C THR A 34 15.29 -14.66 -2.06
N LYS A 35 15.50 -15.08 -0.80
CA LYS A 35 15.11 -16.41 -0.31
C LYS A 35 13.64 -16.74 -0.60
N THR A 36 12.75 -15.78 -0.41
CA THR A 36 11.29 -15.99 -0.56
C THR A 36 10.79 -15.70 -1.98
N ARG A 37 11.68 -15.29 -2.90
CA ARG A 37 11.39 -15.02 -4.33
C ARG A 37 10.06 -14.31 -4.60
N PRO A 38 9.77 -13.17 -3.93
CA PRO A 38 8.51 -12.47 -4.11
C PRO A 38 8.41 -11.88 -5.52
N LYS A 39 7.18 -11.65 -5.99
CA LYS A 39 6.91 -11.12 -7.34
C LYS A 39 6.56 -9.64 -7.26
N LYS A 40 7.35 -8.78 -7.90
CA LYS A 40 6.99 -7.37 -8.13
C LYS A 40 5.99 -7.32 -9.28
N ILE A 41 4.76 -6.89 -8.97
CA ILE A 41 3.65 -6.75 -9.91
C ILE A 41 3.20 -5.29 -9.97
N SER A 42 2.68 -4.85 -11.11
CA SER A 42 2.21 -3.48 -11.29
C SER A 42 0.80 -3.44 -11.88
N PHE A 43 -0.02 -2.56 -11.34
CA PHE A 43 -1.37 -2.25 -11.81
C PHE A 43 -1.40 -0.84 -12.39
N ILE A 44 -2.25 -0.62 -13.38
CA ILE A 44 -2.56 0.68 -13.96
C ILE A 44 -3.96 1.05 -13.49
N GLY A 45 -4.06 2.18 -12.79
CA GLY A 45 -5.33 2.74 -12.33
C GLY A 45 -6.12 3.41 -13.45
N ASN A 46 -7.40 3.65 -13.22
CA ASN A 46 -8.26 4.45 -14.11
C ASN A 46 -7.82 5.92 -14.21
N ASP A 47 -6.95 6.36 -13.30
CA ASP A 47 -6.26 7.65 -13.32
C ASP A 47 -5.00 7.64 -14.21
N GLY A 48 -4.68 6.51 -14.84
CA GLY A 48 -3.50 6.31 -15.68
C GLY A 48 -2.19 6.11 -14.93
N LYS A 49 -2.19 6.13 -13.59
CA LYS A 49 -0.97 5.94 -12.79
C LYS A 49 -0.66 4.46 -12.58
N THR A 50 0.63 4.18 -12.39
CA THR A 50 1.12 2.82 -12.12
C THR A 50 1.32 2.60 -10.62
N TYR A 51 0.64 1.60 -10.09
CA TYR A 51 0.69 1.20 -8.69
C TYR A 51 1.41 -0.14 -8.58
N THR A 52 2.52 -0.16 -7.86
CA THR A 52 3.38 -1.35 -7.79
C THR A 52 3.28 -2.01 -6.41
N PHE A 53 3.23 -3.33 -6.42
CA PHE A 53 3.11 -4.15 -5.23
C PHE A 53 4.10 -5.30 -5.28
N LEU A 54 4.53 -5.72 -4.11
CA LEU A 54 5.23 -6.96 -3.89
C LEU A 54 4.21 -8.04 -3.52
N PHE A 55 4.02 -9.01 -4.40
CA PHE A 55 3.28 -10.22 -4.10
C PHE A 55 4.15 -11.19 -3.31
N LYS A 56 3.67 -11.53 -2.12
CA LYS A 56 4.27 -12.47 -1.19
C LYS A 56 3.39 -13.72 -1.12
N GLY A 57 3.90 -14.84 -1.60
CA GLY A 57 3.26 -16.15 -1.49
C GLY A 57 3.97 -16.99 -0.43
N GLN A 58 3.20 -17.81 0.30
CA GLN A 58 3.62 -18.66 1.42
C GLN A 58 3.87 -17.94 2.76
N GLU A 59 3.50 -16.66 2.86
CA GLU A 59 3.62 -15.86 4.08
C GLU A 59 2.23 -15.41 4.56
N ASN A 60 2.03 -15.35 5.87
CA ASN A 60 0.82 -14.82 6.48
C ASN A 60 1.02 -13.33 6.75
N LEU A 61 0.43 -12.47 5.91
CA LEU A 61 0.56 -11.02 6.01
C LEU A 61 -0.44 -10.35 6.96
N TYR A 62 -1.27 -11.11 7.69
CA TYR A 62 -2.19 -10.51 8.65
C TYR A 62 -1.45 -9.80 9.77
N ILE A 63 -0.30 -10.33 10.20
CA ILE A 63 0.54 -9.71 11.24
C ILE A 63 1.12 -8.41 10.71
N ASP A 64 1.69 -8.40 9.51
CA ASP A 64 2.20 -7.19 8.86
C ASP A 64 1.12 -6.11 8.70
N ALA A 65 -0.09 -6.51 8.29
CA ALA A 65 -1.22 -5.58 8.16
C ALA A 65 -1.60 -4.96 9.51
N ARG A 66 -1.63 -5.75 10.60
CA ARG A 66 -1.92 -5.24 11.94
C ARG A 66 -0.80 -4.36 12.49
N LEU A 67 0.46 -4.69 12.19
CA LEU A 67 1.59 -3.86 12.56
C LEU A 67 1.53 -2.48 11.86
N MET A 68 1.22 -2.46 10.56
CA MET A 68 1.04 -1.20 9.82
C MET A 68 -0.14 -0.39 10.35
N GLN A 69 -1.23 -1.04 10.77
CA GLN A 69 -2.35 -0.37 11.42
C GLN A 69 -1.92 0.26 12.76
N LEU A 70 -1.19 -0.48 13.60
CA LEU A 70 -0.69 0.03 14.87
C LEU A 70 0.21 1.25 14.67
N LEU A 71 1.15 1.19 13.72
CA LEU A 71 2.03 2.31 13.40
C LEU A 71 1.24 3.55 12.94
N ARG A 72 0.18 3.38 12.14
CA ARG A 72 -0.71 4.49 11.78
C ARG A 72 -1.38 5.11 13.00
N MET A 73 -1.87 4.29 13.94
CA MET A 73 -2.46 4.79 15.19
C MET A 73 -1.44 5.57 16.02
N CYS A 74 -0.21 5.05 16.18
CA CYS A 74 0.87 5.77 16.85
C CYS A 74 1.14 7.12 16.18
N ASN A 75 1.23 7.15 14.84
CA ASN A 75 1.41 8.39 14.09
C ASN A 75 0.29 9.40 14.35
N THR A 76 -0.96 8.94 14.46
CA THR A 76 -2.10 9.82 14.81
C THR A 76 -1.99 10.38 16.24
N ILE A 77 -1.53 9.58 17.21
CA ILE A 77 -1.33 10.02 18.60
C ILE A 77 -0.20 11.05 18.70
N PHE A 78 0.89 10.83 17.96
CA PHE A 78 2.04 11.73 17.94
C PHE A 78 1.85 12.98 17.06
N ALA A 79 0.77 13.03 16.26
CA ALA A 79 0.42 14.20 15.47
C ALA A 79 -0.14 15.30 16.38
N ASP A 80 0.75 16.13 16.94
CA ASP A 80 0.36 17.32 17.72
C ASP A 80 -0.28 18.37 16.78
N PRO A 81 -1.56 18.76 17.01
CA PRO A 81 -2.25 19.77 16.20
C PRO A 81 -1.56 21.14 16.22
N LYS A 82 -0.76 21.44 17.24
CA LYS A 82 -0.09 22.75 17.42
C LYS A 82 1.17 22.89 16.58
N ASN A 83 1.86 21.78 16.28
CA ASN A 83 3.09 21.76 15.48
C ASN A 83 2.85 21.60 13.96
N GLN A 84 1.61 21.32 13.53
CA GLN A 84 1.27 21.22 12.09
C GLN A 84 1.44 22.54 11.31
N ARG A 85 1.48 23.70 11.99
CA ARG A 85 1.61 25.02 11.34
C ARG A 85 3.04 25.37 10.91
N GLN A 86 4.05 24.64 11.38
CA GLN A 86 5.44 24.81 10.96
C GLN A 86 5.87 23.56 10.18
N MET A 87 5.47 23.45 8.91
CA MET A 87 5.85 22.27 8.14
C MET A 87 6.19 22.56 6.70
N ASP A 88 7.34 23.17 6.52
CA ASP A 88 8.09 23.07 5.27
C ASP A 88 8.58 21.62 5.09
N THR A 89 8.02 20.96 4.08
CA THR A 89 8.62 19.86 3.27
C THR A 89 9.15 18.57 3.92
N ARG A 90 9.10 18.35 5.24
CA ARG A 90 9.52 17.07 5.86
C ARG A 90 8.49 16.52 6.85
N PRO A 91 8.21 15.19 6.86
CA PRO A 91 7.40 14.59 7.91
C PRO A 91 8.03 14.85 9.29
N PRO A 92 7.24 15.00 10.37
CA PRO A 92 7.80 15.36 11.66
C PRO A 92 8.71 14.21 12.08
N TYR A 93 9.81 14.51 12.78
CA TYR A 93 10.78 13.51 13.26
C TYR A 93 10.16 12.35 14.08
N HIS A 94 8.88 12.46 14.44
CA HIS A 94 8.10 11.50 15.22
C HIS A 94 7.10 10.65 14.39
N THR A 95 7.12 10.69 13.05
CA THR A 95 6.22 9.87 12.22
C THR A 95 6.95 8.67 11.61
N ALA A 96 6.43 7.48 11.85
CA ALA A 96 6.90 6.25 11.21
C ALA A 96 6.38 6.14 9.77
N ALA A 97 7.22 5.72 8.83
CA ALA A 97 6.78 5.42 7.48
C ALA A 97 5.85 4.19 7.49
N THR A 98 4.70 4.31 6.83
CA THR A 98 3.70 3.23 6.73
C THR A 98 3.44 2.92 5.27
N TYR A 99 3.21 1.65 4.96
CA TYR A 99 2.84 1.17 3.63
C TYR A 99 1.57 0.31 3.71
N SER A 100 0.86 0.20 2.60
CA SER A 100 -0.29 -0.70 2.52
C SER A 100 0.13 -2.17 2.50
N VAL A 101 -0.64 -2.99 3.22
CA VAL A 101 -0.58 -4.45 3.19
C VAL A 101 -2.00 -4.96 2.96
N THR A 102 -2.21 -5.73 1.90
CA THR A 102 -3.50 -6.32 1.55
C THR A 102 -3.38 -7.85 1.57
N PRO A 103 -3.81 -8.52 2.66
CA PRO A 103 -3.92 -9.97 2.69
C PRO A 103 -4.93 -10.45 1.64
N LEU A 104 -4.54 -11.43 0.82
CA LEU A 104 -5.42 -12.03 -0.20
C LEU A 104 -5.93 -13.41 0.22
N GLY A 105 -5.31 -14.03 1.23
CA GLY A 105 -5.70 -15.31 1.79
C GLY A 105 -4.81 -15.68 2.99
N ALA A 106 -4.95 -16.90 3.50
CA ALA A 106 -4.22 -17.35 4.70
C ALA A 106 -2.68 -17.35 4.54
N ARG A 107 -2.17 -17.45 3.30
CA ARG A 107 -0.74 -17.57 3.00
C ARG A 107 -0.30 -16.73 1.80
N CYS A 108 -1.05 -15.68 1.47
CA CYS A 108 -0.64 -14.76 0.40
C CYS A 108 -1.18 -13.35 0.60
N GLY A 109 -0.48 -12.38 0.04
CA GLY A 109 -0.97 -11.02 -0.05
C GLY A 109 -0.04 -10.09 -0.79
N LEU A 110 -0.40 -8.82 -0.78
CA LEU A 110 0.29 -7.72 -1.44
C LEU A 110 0.86 -6.76 -0.40
N ILE A 111 2.09 -6.34 -0.62
CA ILE A 111 2.73 -5.25 0.12
C ILE A 111 2.98 -4.13 -0.88
N GLN A 112 2.60 -2.90 -0.55
CA GLN A 112 2.89 -1.75 -1.40
C GLN A 112 4.40 -1.58 -1.60
N TRP A 113 4.80 -1.34 -2.85
CA TRP A 113 6.17 -1.00 -3.18
C TRP A 113 6.40 0.49 -2.90
N VAL A 114 7.28 0.80 -1.94
CA VAL A 114 7.72 2.17 -1.60
C VAL A 114 9.08 2.49 -2.22
#